data_AF-A0A8J4FEW4-F1
#
_entry.id   AF-A0A8J4FEW4-F1
#
_cell.length_a   1.000
_cell.length_b   1.000
_cell.length_c   1.000
_cell.angle_alpha   90.00
_cell.angle_beta   90.00
_cell.angle_gamma   90.00
#
_symmetry.space_group_name_H-M   'P 1'
#
loop_
_entity.id
_entity.type
_entity.pdbx_description
1 polymer ?
#
loop_
_entity_poly.entity_id
_entity_poly.type
_entity_poly.pdbx_seq_one_letter_code
_entity_poly.pdbx_strand_id
1 'polypeptide(L)'
;MQWNDFNKFPWSIPLGSVLRIPIRLHVTFFILWIAQTLGSIYYGTWYVILSLIVMGPLLLLTIVVHELGHCLAARSIGGTAESILLWPLGGLAYIGYNTTYSKAIWVAAAGPLTHIPMVAIWVALLFPAYHASTGSWHITLHQPPVDQSHFGHALIVVAILLNITLFAFNILVPAYPLDGGRILANTLMAMGASMRMTAIATVAIATPVAVGLFVFGIVVFQMVTILVAVFILYSTFQLFMAIRHDKLSEHPLFASVSAGGAGSAAGVDGGSPANATRAATTDWSSPGSQASKSGTAAGFGTPGYPGPSSGMVTGRQPGSAYYVGNAV
;
A
#
# COMPACT_ATOMS: atom_id res chain seq x y z
N MET A 1 11.16 -4.87 -9.10
CA MET A 1 11.65 -3.66 -9.78
C MET A 1 12.89 -3.17 -9.05
N GLN A 2 13.93 -2.72 -9.75
CA GLN A 2 15.20 -2.28 -9.15
C GLN A 2 15.16 -0.78 -8.81
N TRP A 3 15.95 -0.39 -7.81
CA TRP A 3 16.22 0.95 -7.23
C TRP A 3 16.18 2.18 -8.16
N ASN A 4 16.33 2.03 -9.48
CA ASN A 4 16.34 3.13 -10.44
C ASN A 4 14.96 3.66 -10.84
N ASP A 5 13.87 3.00 -10.44
CA ASP A 5 12.51 3.43 -10.77
C ASP A 5 11.90 4.43 -9.77
N PHE A 6 12.62 4.80 -8.70
CA PHE A 6 12.14 5.76 -7.69
C PHE A 6 12.38 7.25 -8.01
N ASN A 7 13.06 7.54 -9.12
CA ASN A 7 13.08 8.88 -9.74
C ASN A 7 11.83 9.16 -10.61
N LYS A 8 10.85 8.24 -10.66
CA LYS A 8 9.68 8.30 -11.57
C LYS A 8 8.46 9.06 -11.05
N PHE A 9 8.51 9.69 -9.86
CA PHE A 9 7.48 10.66 -9.48
C PHE A 9 7.99 12.07 -9.80
N PRO A 10 7.78 12.58 -11.04
CA PRO A 10 7.96 14.00 -11.27
C PRO A 10 7.11 14.73 -10.23
N TRP A 11 7.61 15.85 -9.67
CA TRP A 11 6.91 16.62 -8.63
C TRP A 11 6.90 16.02 -7.22
N SER A 12 7.93 15.26 -6.81
CA SER A 12 8.12 14.82 -5.41
C SER A 12 9.40 15.35 -4.78
N ILE A 13 9.30 15.87 -3.55
CA ILE A 13 10.41 16.45 -2.77
C ILE A 13 10.83 15.46 -1.68
N PRO A 14 12.12 15.16 -1.50
CA PRO A 14 12.58 14.31 -0.40
C PRO A 14 12.42 15.04 0.95
N LEU A 15 11.82 14.38 1.94
CA LEU A 15 11.70 14.89 3.32
C LEU A 15 12.73 14.31 4.28
N GLY A 16 13.46 13.27 3.86
CA GLY A 16 14.46 12.58 4.68
C GLY A 16 14.13 11.09 4.80
N SER A 17 14.60 10.45 5.87
CA SER A 17 14.34 9.03 6.13
C SER A 17 14.09 8.78 7.61
N VAL A 18 13.11 7.94 7.92
CA VAL A 18 12.80 7.47 9.28
C VAL A 18 12.97 5.95 9.30
N LEU A 19 13.72 5.40 10.27
CA LEU A 19 13.98 3.95 10.38
C LEU A 19 14.53 3.31 9.08
N ARG A 20 15.39 4.03 8.35
CA ARG A 20 15.91 3.64 7.03
C ARG A 20 14.82 3.46 5.95
N ILE A 21 13.70 4.16 6.09
CA ILE A 21 12.64 4.25 5.08
C ILE A 21 12.65 5.68 4.55
N PRO A 22 13.04 5.93 3.29
CA PRO A 22 13.00 7.25 2.70
C PRO A 22 11.56 7.73 2.54
N ILE A 23 11.32 9.00 2.89
CA ILE A 23 10.02 9.66 2.82
C ILE A 23 10.08 10.77 1.77
N ARG A 24 9.10 10.80 0.87
CA ARG A 24 8.94 11.84 -0.15
C ARG A 24 7.56 12.49 -0.03
N LEU A 25 7.46 13.76 -0.40
CA LEU A 25 6.21 14.51 -0.41
C LEU A 25 5.90 14.99 -1.83
N HIS A 26 4.72 14.66 -2.32
CA HIS A 26 4.25 15.12 -3.62
C HIS A 26 3.82 16.59 -3.55
N VAL A 27 4.19 17.40 -4.54
CA VAL A 27 3.95 18.86 -4.55
C VAL A 27 2.45 19.20 -4.49
N THR A 28 1.59 18.33 -5.03
CA THR A 28 0.13 18.52 -4.95
C THR A 28 -0.40 18.56 -3.52
N PHE A 29 0.32 18.03 -2.53
CA PHE A 29 -0.05 18.15 -1.12
C PHE A 29 -0.14 19.63 -0.71
N PHE A 30 0.81 20.46 -1.16
CA PHE A 30 0.78 21.90 -0.88
C PHE A 30 -0.42 22.60 -1.51
N ILE A 31 -0.90 22.12 -2.66
CA ILE A 31 -2.09 22.69 -3.31
C ILE A 31 -3.33 22.45 -2.45
N LEU A 32 -3.55 21.21 -1.98
CA LEU A 32 -4.68 20.93 -1.08
C LEU A 32 -4.52 21.63 0.27
N TRP A 33 -3.31 21.68 0.81
CA TRP A 33 -3.02 22.36 2.07
C TRP A 33 -3.38 23.85 1.98
N ILE A 34 -2.89 24.55 0.95
CA ILE A 34 -3.22 25.96 0.71
C ILE A 34 -4.70 26.15 0.47
N ALA A 35 -5.33 25.35 -0.40
CA ALA A 35 -6.76 25.47 -0.69
C ALA A 35 -7.62 25.33 0.58
N GLN A 36 -7.30 24.35 1.44
CA GLN A 36 -8.02 24.16 2.70
C GLN A 36 -7.80 25.32 3.67
N THR A 37 -6.56 25.81 3.79
CA THR A 37 -6.25 26.98 4.60
C THR A 37 -6.97 28.23 4.10
N LEU A 38 -7.04 28.47 2.79
CA LEU A 38 -7.77 29.61 2.24
C LEU A 38 -9.27 29.55 2.58
N GLY A 39 -9.87 28.35 2.57
CA GLY A 39 -11.25 28.15 3.00
C GLY A 39 -11.51 28.52 4.47
N SER A 40 -10.47 28.50 5.31
CA SER A 40 -10.58 28.87 6.72
C SER A 40 -10.56 30.38 7.01
N ILE A 41 -10.18 31.21 6.02
CA ILE A 41 -10.10 32.68 6.16
C ILE A 41 -11.44 33.27 6.58
N TYR A 42 -12.54 32.72 6.07
CA TYR A 42 -13.90 33.15 6.41
C TYR A 42 -14.20 33.09 7.91
N TYR A 43 -13.54 32.18 8.65
CA TYR A 43 -13.78 31.96 10.08
C TYR A 43 -12.84 32.80 10.98
N GLY A 44 -11.85 33.49 10.41
CA GLY A 44 -10.95 34.40 11.11
C GLY A 44 -9.52 33.89 11.32
N THR A 45 -8.63 34.77 11.79
CA THR A 45 -7.17 34.53 11.83
C THR A 45 -6.77 33.29 12.63
N TRP A 46 -7.40 33.05 13.79
CA TRP A 46 -7.07 31.88 14.62
C TRP A 46 -7.48 30.55 13.97
N TYR A 47 -8.58 30.54 13.20
CA TYR A 47 -8.96 29.38 12.38
C TYR A 47 -7.97 29.13 11.24
N VAL A 48 -7.42 30.19 10.63
CA VAL A 48 -6.35 30.07 9.63
C VAL A 48 -5.11 29.42 10.22
N ILE A 49 -4.66 29.89 11.38
CA ILE A 49 -3.50 29.31 12.07
C ILE A 49 -3.78 27.85 12.46
N LEU A 50 -4.95 27.56 13.01
CA LEU A 50 -5.36 26.20 13.36
C LEU A 50 -5.36 25.30 12.12
N SER A 51 -5.98 25.74 11.02
CA SER A 51 -6.03 24.99 9.77
C SER A 51 -4.64 24.77 9.16
N LEU A 52 -3.76 25.77 9.23
CA LEU A 52 -2.38 25.65 8.75
C LEU A 52 -1.64 24.53 9.49
N ILE A 53 -1.74 24.49 10.82
CA ILE A 53 -1.06 23.48 11.65
C ILE A 53 -1.71 22.10 11.47
N VAL A 54 -3.03 22.02 11.52
CA VAL A 54 -3.77 20.75 11.47
C VAL A 54 -3.61 20.08 10.11
N MET A 55 -3.88 20.81 9.01
CA MET A 55 -3.87 20.23 7.66
C MET A 55 -2.47 20.05 7.08
N GLY A 56 -1.47 20.73 7.65
CA GLY A 56 -0.07 20.62 7.24
C GLY A 56 0.71 19.65 8.12
N PRO A 57 1.52 20.16 9.06
CA PRO A 57 2.45 19.34 9.82
C PRO A 57 1.78 18.25 10.66
N LEU A 58 0.62 18.52 11.27
CA LEU A 58 -0.04 17.54 12.15
C LEU A 58 -0.61 16.36 11.36
N LEU A 59 -1.36 16.64 10.28
CA LEU A 59 -1.88 15.60 9.38
C LEU A 59 -0.72 14.82 8.75
N LEU A 60 0.31 15.51 8.26
CA LEU A 60 1.46 14.88 7.62
C LEU A 60 2.20 13.94 8.59
N LEU A 61 2.46 14.38 9.82
CA LEU A 61 3.08 13.54 10.84
C LEU A 61 2.20 12.34 11.19
N THR A 62 0.89 12.54 11.29
CA THR A 62 -0.07 11.48 11.58
C THR A 62 -0.06 10.41 10.49
N ILE A 63 -0.09 10.81 9.21
CA ILE A 63 0.00 9.89 8.08
C ILE A 63 1.36 9.18 8.05
N VAL A 64 2.46 9.88 8.30
CA VAL A 64 3.79 9.25 8.36
C VAL A 64 3.84 8.16 9.43
N VAL A 65 3.34 8.44 10.63
CA VAL A 65 3.29 7.44 11.72
C VAL A 65 2.42 6.24 11.33
N HIS A 66 1.28 6.49 10.71
CA HIS A 66 0.41 5.45 10.16
C HIS A 66 1.15 4.54 9.16
N GLU A 67 1.78 5.13 8.14
CA GLU A 67 2.51 4.37 7.10
C GLU A 67 3.72 3.63 7.66
N LEU A 68 4.39 4.22 8.66
CA LEU A 68 5.46 3.54 9.39
C LEU A 68 4.93 2.30 10.11
N GLY A 69 3.70 2.32 10.63
CA GLY A 69 3.03 1.15 11.21
C GLY A 69 2.99 -0.03 10.24
N HIS A 70 2.53 0.20 9.00
CA HIS A 70 2.55 -0.83 7.95
C HIS A 70 3.96 -1.30 7.61
N CYS A 71 4.90 -0.36 7.45
CA CYS A 71 6.28 -0.69 7.11
C CYS A 71 6.95 -1.56 8.17
N LEU A 72 6.73 -1.25 9.45
CA LEU A 72 7.28 -2.02 10.56
C LEU A 72 6.63 -3.39 10.68
N ALA A 73 5.31 -3.50 10.47
CA ALA A 73 4.63 -4.78 10.45
C ALA A 73 5.07 -5.66 9.27
N ALA A 74 5.30 -5.07 8.09
CA ALA A 74 5.85 -5.79 6.93
C ALA A 74 7.25 -6.34 7.25
N ARG A 75 8.12 -5.53 7.86
CA ARG A 75 9.45 -5.97 8.31
C ARG A 75 9.38 -7.04 9.39
N SER A 76 8.43 -6.96 10.32
CA SER A 76 8.29 -7.95 11.42
C SER A 76 7.92 -9.35 10.93
N ILE A 77 7.31 -9.46 9.74
CA ILE A 77 6.98 -10.75 9.12
C ILE A 77 8.02 -11.21 8.08
N GLY A 78 9.18 -10.55 8.00
CA GLY A 78 10.26 -10.88 7.08
C GLY A 78 10.16 -10.22 5.69
N GLY A 79 9.26 -9.25 5.52
CA GLY A 79 9.12 -8.44 4.32
C GLY A 79 10.08 -7.25 4.25
N THR A 80 9.91 -6.45 3.20
CA THR A 80 10.67 -5.22 2.93
C THR A 80 9.78 -3.99 3.05
N ALA A 81 10.38 -2.85 3.37
CA ALA A 81 9.77 -1.53 3.29
C ALA A 81 10.76 -0.60 2.59
N GLU A 82 10.42 -0.20 1.37
CA GLU A 82 11.31 0.48 0.43
C GLU A 82 11.24 2.00 0.56
N SER A 83 10.04 2.57 0.69
CA SER A 83 9.84 4.02 0.82
C SER A 83 8.40 4.38 1.21
N ILE A 84 8.17 5.66 1.51
CA ILE A 84 6.84 6.24 1.71
C ILE A 84 6.71 7.47 0.81
N LEU A 85 5.62 7.55 0.03
CA LEU A 85 5.23 8.74 -0.71
C LEU A 85 3.98 9.36 -0.06
N LEU A 86 4.13 10.58 0.43
CA LEU A 86 3.03 11.38 0.96
C LEU A 86 2.41 12.17 -0.19
N TRP A 87 1.09 12.10 -0.34
CA TRP A 87 0.35 12.73 -1.42
C TRP A 87 -0.94 13.35 -0.86
N PRO A 88 -1.71 14.11 -1.64
CA PRO A 88 -2.80 14.94 -1.11
C PRO A 88 -3.90 14.16 -0.38
N LEU A 89 -4.12 12.90 -0.72
CA LEU A 89 -5.16 12.04 -0.15
C LEU A 89 -4.60 10.96 0.78
N GLY A 90 -3.39 11.15 1.32
CA GLY A 90 -2.82 10.22 2.30
C GLY A 90 -1.34 9.93 2.13
N GLY A 91 -0.93 8.75 2.58
CA GLY A 91 0.38 8.16 2.31
C GLY A 91 0.26 7.02 1.31
N LEU A 92 1.40 6.60 0.77
CA LEU A 92 1.58 5.39 -0.03
C LEU A 92 2.88 4.73 0.47
N ALA A 93 2.78 3.69 1.28
CA ALA A 93 3.93 2.87 1.65
C ALA A 93 4.25 1.83 0.56
N TYR A 94 5.53 1.72 0.19
CA TYR A 94 6.02 0.70 -0.72
C TYR A 94 6.61 -0.44 0.09
N ILE A 95 5.77 -1.43 0.37
CA ILE A 95 6.12 -2.62 1.15
C ILE A 95 5.99 -3.87 0.29
N GLY A 96 6.86 -4.84 0.52
CA GLY A 96 6.89 -6.12 -0.20
C GLY A 96 6.97 -7.29 0.76
N TYR A 97 6.01 -8.21 0.70
CA TYR A 97 6.02 -9.42 1.52
C TYR A 97 5.25 -10.53 0.80
N ASN A 98 5.59 -11.77 1.17
CA ASN A 98 4.88 -12.96 0.72
C ASN A 98 4.55 -13.82 1.93
N THR A 99 3.27 -13.95 2.27
CA THR A 99 2.87 -14.43 3.59
C THR A 99 1.46 -15.05 3.62
N THR A 100 1.08 -15.64 4.75
CA THR A 100 -0.28 -16.12 5.01
C THR A 100 -1.27 -14.97 5.20
N TYR A 101 -2.55 -15.22 4.93
CA TYR A 101 -3.61 -14.21 5.06
C TYR A 101 -3.64 -13.52 6.43
N SER A 102 -3.44 -14.25 7.53
CA SER A 102 -3.44 -13.69 8.90
C SER A 102 -2.33 -12.65 9.10
N LYS A 103 -1.14 -12.89 8.53
CA LYS A 103 -0.03 -11.94 8.58
C LYS A 103 -0.28 -10.73 7.67
N ALA A 104 -0.95 -10.92 6.53
CA ALA A 104 -1.37 -9.81 5.68
C ALA A 104 -2.42 -8.92 6.37
N ILE A 105 -3.35 -9.51 7.14
CA ILE A 105 -4.29 -8.77 8.00
C ILE A 105 -3.53 -7.97 9.06
N TRP A 106 -2.52 -8.56 9.70
CA TRP A 106 -1.67 -7.84 10.66
C TRP A 106 -1.01 -6.62 10.02
N VAL A 107 -0.41 -6.77 8.84
CA VAL A 107 0.21 -5.63 8.14
C VAL A 107 -0.81 -4.55 7.82
N ALA A 108 -2.00 -4.90 7.34
CA ALA A 108 -3.07 -3.94 7.06
C ALA A 108 -3.62 -3.27 8.34
N ALA A 109 -3.70 -3.98 9.46
CA ALA A 109 -4.19 -3.41 10.72
C ALA A 109 -3.13 -2.53 11.43
N ALA A 110 -1.85 -2.78 11.20
CA ALA A 110 -0.76 -2.13 11.94
C ALA A 110 -0.72 -0.61 11.76
N GLY A 111 -1.02 -0.08 10.57
CA GLY A 111 -1.10 1.36 10.32
C GLY A 111 -2.18 2.03 11.15
N PRO A 112 -3.45 1.61 11.02
CA PRO A 112 -4.53 2.12 11.85
C PRO A 112 -4.27 2.02 13.35
N LEU A 113 -3.71 0.89 13.83
CA LEU A 113 -3.42 0.70 15.25
C LEU A 113 -2.43 1.73 15.83
N THR A 114 -1.63 2.42 15.00
CA THR A 114 -0.77 3.51 15.47
C THR A 114 -1.55 4.72 15.99
N HIS A 115 -2.80 4.91 15.59
CA HIS A 115 -3.65 5.99 16.10
C HIS A 115 -3.99 5.81 17.59
N ILE A 116 -4.01 4.59 18.12
CA ILE A 116 -4.34 4.32 19.53
C ILE A 116 -3.34 5.02 20.48
N PRO A 117 -2.01 4.76 20.40
CA PRO A 117 -1.05 5.48 21.23
C PRO A 117 -1.02 6.98 20.92
N MET A 118 -1.25 7.41 19.67
CA MET A 118 -1.34 8.83 19.35
C MET A 118 -2.51 9.51 20.07
N VAL A 119 -3.71 8.91 20.06
CA VAL A 119 -4.87 9.40 20.81
C VAL A 119 -4.57 9.45 22.30
N ALA A 120 -3.95 8.41 22.86
CA ALA A 120 -3.58 8.39 24.28
C ALA A 120 -2.64 9.55 24.65
N ILE A 121 -1.65 9.86 23.81
CA ILE A 121 -0.76 11.01 24.00
C ILE A 121 -1.55 12.32 23.96
N TRP A 122 -2.42 12.51 22.97
CA TRP A 122 -3.20 13.74 22.85
C TRP A 122 -4.20 13.92 24.01
N VAL A 123 -4.82 12.84 24.48
CA VAL A 123 -5.70 12.87 25.66
C VAL A 123 -4.91 13.22 26.93
N ALA A 124 -3.68 12.71 27.08
CA ALA A 124 -2.81 13.11 28.19
C ALA A 124 -2.47 14.61 28.14
N LEU A 125 -2.22 15.15 26.94
CA LEU A 125 -1.96 16.58 26.73
C LEU A 125 -3.21 17.47 26.89
N LEU A 126 -4.41 16.89 26.76
CA LEU A 126 -5.66 17.64 26.90
C LEU A 126 -5.84 18.17 28.33
N PHE A 127 -5.38 17.45 29.34
CA PHE A 127 -5.53 17.84 30.74
C PHE A 127 -4.88 19.21 31.08
N PRO A 128 -3.56 19.42 30.84
CA PRO A 128 -2.94 20.73 31.05
C PRO A 128 -3.49 21.81 30.10
N ALA A 129 -3.85 21.45 28.87
CA ALA A 129 -4.37 22.43 27.91
C ALA A 129 -5.76 22.94 28.27
N TYR A 130 -6.64 22.05 28.74
CA TYR A 130 -7.97 22.39 29.21
C TYR A 130 -7.91 23.27 30.47
N HIS A 131 -7.01 22.95 31.40
CA HIS A 131 -6.78 23.78 32.58
C HIS A 131 -6.21 25.15 32.23
N ALA A 132 -5.23 25.23 31.34
CA ALA A 132 -4.70 26.51 30.87
C ALA A 132 -5.76 27.38 30.18
N SER A 133 -6.75 26.75 29.56
CA SER A 133 -7.83 27.41 28.82
C SER A 133 -9.01 27.83 29.70
N THR A 134 -9.39 27.05 30.71
CA THR A 134 -10.64 27.25 31.47
C THR A 134 -10.43 27.46 32.97
N GLY A 135 -9.21 27.22 33.48
CA GLY A 135 -8.92 27.19 34.92
C GLY A 135 -9.52 25.98 35.65
N SER A 136 -10.10 25.03 34.93
CA SER A 136 -10.77 23.86 35.50
C SER A 136 -10.12 22.55 35.03
N TRP A 137 -10.29 21.46 35.78
CA TRP A 137 -9.67 20.16 35.50
C TRP A 137 -10.63 19.14 34.88
N HIS A 138 -11.65 19.63 34.16
CA HIS A 138 -12.58 18.77 33.44
C HIS A 138 -11.97 18.24 32.15
N ILE A 139 -12.53 17.15 31.63
CA ILE A 139 -12.15 16.59 30.33
C ILE A 139 -13.39 16.61 29.46
N THR A 140 -13.27 17.29 28.32
CA THR A 140 -14.33 17.36 27.31
C THR A 140 -13.72 17.30 25.93
N LEU A 141 -14.43 16.66 25.00
CA LEU A 141 -14.09 16.67 23.58
C LEU A 141 -14.93 17.71 22.81
N HIS A 142 -15.71 18.53 23.52
CA HIS A 142 -16.40 19.65 22.91
C HIS A 142 -15.38 20.66 22.40
N GLN A 143 -15.48 21.01 21.12
CA GLN A 143 -14.57 21.95 20.50
C GLN A 143 -14.79 23.35 21.11
N PRO A 144 -13.76 23.94 21.76
CA PRO A 144 -13.87 25.28 22.30
C PRO A 144 -13.86 26.33 21.16
N PRO A 145 -14.21 27.59 21.46
CA PRO A 145 -13.97 28.70 20.55
C PRO A 145 -12.49 28.72 20.10
N VAL A 146 -12.24 28.99 18.81
CA VAL A 146 -10.87 29.06 18.28
C VAL A 146 -10.38 30.50 18.41
N ASP A 147 -9.85 30.82 19.59
CA ASP A 147 -9.26 32.12 19.92
C ASP A 147 -7.88 31.95 20.60
N GLN A 148 -7.21 33.06 20.92
CA GLN A 148 -5.88 33.05 21.52
C GLN A 148 -5.83 32.30 22.86
N SER A 149 -6.85 32.44 23.71
CA SER A 149 -6.92 31.83 25.04
C SER A 149 -7.18 30.32 25.00
N HIS A 150 -7.91 29.85 23.99
CA HIS A 150 -8.34 28.45 23.87
C HIS A 150 -7.57 27.69 22.78
N PHE A 151 -6.62 28.32 22.09
CA PHE A 151 -5.95 27.76 20.91
C PHE A 151 -5.33 26.37 21.15
N GLY A 152 -4.56 26.22 22.24
CA GLY A 152 -3.91 24.94 22.57
C GLY A 152 -4.92 23.82 22.84
N HIS A 153 -6.00 24.14 23.55
CA HIS A 153 -7.11 23.22 23.81
C HIS A 153 -7.81 22.84 22.49
N ALA A 154 -8.15 23.81 21.63
CA ALA A 154 -8.75 23.57 20.33
C ALA A 154 -7.88 22.64 19.44
N LEU A 155 -6.58 22.92 19.37
CA LEU A 155 -5.61 22.12 18.60
C LEU A 155 -5.59 20.67 19.05
N ILE A 156 -5.54 20.42 20.36
CA ILE A 156 -5.49 19.06 20.92
C ILE A 156 -6.79 18.31 20.67
N VAL A 157 -7.95 18.95 20.87
CA VAL A 157 -9.25 18.32 20.58
C VAL A 157 -9.32 17.92 19.10
N VAL A 158 -8.93 18.82 18.19
CA VAL A 158 -8.91 18.50 16.75
C VAL A 158 -7.91 17.39 16.44
N ALA A 159 -6.75 17.35 17.09
CA ALA A 159 -5.77 16.27 16.90
C ALA A 159 -6.29 14.90 17.36
N ILE A 160 -7.02 14.85 18.48
CA ILE A 160 -7.70 13.64 18.97
C ILE A 160 -8.74 13.18 17.94
N LEU A 161 -9.63 14.10 17.53
CA LEU A 161 -10.70 13.79 16.58
C LEU A 161 -10.15 13.35 15.23
N LEU A 162 -9.06 13.96 14.76
CA LEU A 162 -8.37 13.57 13.52
C LEU A 162 -7.87 12.12 13.61
N ASN A 163 -7.18 11.75 14.69
CA ASN A 163 -6.68 10.38 14.86
C ASN A 163 -7.79 9.35 15.02
N ILE A 164 -8.85 9.68 15.77
CA ILE A 164 -10.03 8.81 15.90
C ILE A 164 -10.71 8.65 14.53
N THR A 165 -10.85 9.73 13.77
CA THR A 165 -11.48 9.71 12.45
C THR A 165 -10.66 8.87 11.47
N LEU A 166 -9.34 9.05 11.41
CA LEU A 166 -8.48 8.25 10.53
C LEU A 166 -8.45 6.78 10.93
N PHE A 167 -8.44 6.47 12.24
CA PHE A 167 -8.57 5.11 12.74
C PHE A 167 -9.89 4.46 12.31
N ALA A 168 -11.00 5.16 12.58
CA ALA A 168 -12.34 4.67 12.27
C ALA A 168 -12.54 4.53 10.75
N PHE A 169 -12.12 5.52 9.97
CA PHE A 169 -12.26 5.49 8.51
C PHE A 169 -11.43 4.36 7.89
N ASN A 170 -10.18 4.18 8.31
CA ASN A 170 -9.32 3.15 7.74
C ASN A 170 -9.70 1.72 8.17
N ILE A 171 -10.34 1.50 9.32
CA ILE A 171 -10.76 0.14 9.72
C ILE A 171 -12.22 -0.15 9.37
N LEU A 172 -13.14 0.78 9.67
CA LEU A 172 -14.59 0.55 9.59
C LEU A 172 -15.16 0.69 8.18
N VAL A 173 -14.41 1.30 7.25
CA VAL A 173 -14.83 1.43 5.86
C VAL A 173 -14.18 0.30 5.05
N PRO A 174 -14.88 -0.83 4.80
CA PRO A 174 -14.36 -1.99 4.08
C PRO A 174 -14.31 -1.74 2.56
N ALA A 175 -13.67 -0.64 2.13
CA ALA A 175 -13.55 -0.25 0.74
C ALA A 175 -12.08 -0.23 0.30
N TYR A 176 -11.77 -0.93 -0.79
CA TYR A 176 -10.45 -0.81 -1.41
C TYR A 176 -10.32 0.60 -2.03
N PRO A 177 -9.22 1.34 -1.80
CA PRO A 177 -7.89 0.87 -1.37
C PRO A 177 -7.54 1.05 0.12
N LEU A 178 -8.50 1.45 0.96
CA LEU A 178 -8.31 1.63 2.40
C LEU A 178 -7.92 0.31 3.09
N ASP A 179 -7.33 0.42 4.27
CA ASP A 179 -6.88 -0.76 5.03
C ASP A 179 -8.01 -1.72 5.37
N GLY A 180 -9.20 -1.21 5.69
CA GLY A 180 -10.40 -1.99 5.99
C GLY A 180 -10.81 -2.87 4.81
N GLY A 181 -10.65 -2.38 3.57
CA GLY A 181 -10.87 -3.17 2.36
C GLY A 181 -9.86 -4.31 2.20
N ARG A 182 -8.60 -4.09 2.60
CA ARG A 182 -7.55 -5.11 2.60
C ARG A 182 -7.74 -6.12 3.74
N ILE A 183 -8.14 -5.67 4.92
CA ILE A 183 -8.50 -6.53 6.06
C ILE A 183 -9.67 -7.43 5.64
N LEU A 184 -10.73 -6.86 5.06
CA LEU A 184 -11.86 -7.62 4.54
C LEU A 184 -11.41 -8.66 3.51
N ALA A 185 -10.66 -8.25 2.48
CA ALA A 185 -10.23 -9.14 1.41
C ALA A 185 -9.40 -10.32 1.93
N ASN A 186 -8.41 -10.05 2.79
CA ASN A 186 -7.59 -11.10 3.38
C ASN A 186 -8.38 -12.00 4.34
N THR A 187 -9.37 -11.45 5.05
CA THR A 187 -10.26 -12.25 5.92
C THR A 187 -11.12 -13.20 5.12
N LEU A 188 -11.74 -12.74 4.03
CA LEU A 188 -12.54 -13.59 3.14
C LEU A 188 -11.70 -14.73 2.55
N MET A 189 -10.47 -14.44 2.12
CA MET A 189 -9.57 -15.47 1.61
C MET A 189 -9.10 -16.44 2.71
N ALA A 190 -8.87 -15.96 3.94
CA ALA A 190 -8.57 -16.82 5.08
C ALA A 190 -9.72 -17.78 5.42
N MET A 191 -10.96 -17.37 5.14
CA MET A 191 -12.16 -18.21 5.28
C MET A 191 -12.38 -19.18 4.09
N GLY A 192 -11.47 -19.21 3.11
CA GLY A 192 -11.54 -20.11 1.96
C GLY A 192 -12.26 -19.55 0.73
N ALA A 193 -12.62 -18.26 0.71
CA ALA A 193 -13.19 -17.64 -0.49
C ALA A 193 -12.16 -17.58 -1.62
N SER A 194 -12.61 -17.83 -2.86
CA SER A 194 -11.75 -17.69 -4.04
C SER A 194 -11.38 -16.23 -4.29
N MET A 195 -10.24 -15.99 -4.93
CA MET A 195 -9.77 -14.65 -5.29
C MET A 195 -10.84 -13.84 -6.04
N ARG A 196 -11.57 -14.50 -6.94
CA ARG A 196 -12.67 -13.90 -7.71
C ARG A 196 -13.87 -13.53 -6.84
N MET A 197 -14.27 -14.41 -5.91
CA MET A 197 -15.36 -14.12 -4.97
C MET A 197 -15.01 -12.93 -4.07
N THR A 198 -13.79 -12.92 -3.53
CA THR A 198 -13.29 -11.82 -2.70
C THR A 198 -13.27 -10.50 -3.48
N ALA A 199 -12.78 -10.50 -4.72
CA ALA A 199 -12.78 -9.32 -5.57
C ALA A 199 -14.20 -8.78 -5.82
N ILE A 200 -15.15 -9.66 -6.14
CA ILE A 200 -16.55 -9.29 -6.36
C ILE A 200 -17.16 -8.69 -5.07
N ALA A 201 -16.93 -9.33 -3.92
CA ALA A 201 -17.43 -8.84 -2.63
C ALA A 201 -16.86 -7.46 -2.30
N THR A 202 -15.55 -7.26 -2.46
CA THR A 202 -14.89 -5.96 -2.24
C THR A 202 -15.47 -4.89 -3.16
N VAL A 203 -15.70 -5.18 -4.45
CA VAL A 203 -16.32 -4.21 -5.38
C VAL A 203 -17.76 -3.89 -4.98
N ALA A 204 -18.54 -4.91 -4.63
CA ALA A 204 -19.94 -4.77 -4.23
C ALA A 204 -20.13 -3.91 -2.97
N ILE A 205 -19.18 -3.99 -2.03
CA ILE A 205 -19.19 -3.22 -0.78
C ILE A 205 -18.61 -1.81 -0.99
N ALA A 206 -17.49 -1.68 -1.70
CA ALA A 206 -16.81 -0.41 -1.90
C ALA A 206 -17.63 0.59 -2.73
N THR A 207 -18.39 0.10 -3.73
CA THR A 207 -19.17 0.95 -4.63
C THR A 207 -20.23 1.80 -3.90
N PRO A 208 -21.19 1.24 -3.14
CA PRO A 208 -22.20 2.04 -2.43
C PRO A 208 -21.59 2.96 -1.36
N VAL A 209 -20.54 2.51 -0.68
CA VAL A 209 -19.78 3.33 0.27
C VAL A 209 -19.20 4.57 -0.41
N ALA A 210 -18.52 4.38 -1.54
CA ALA A 210 -17.88 5.48 -2.26
C ALA A 210 -18.90 6.43 -2.88
N VAL A 211 -20.02 5.92 -3.42
CA VAL A 211 -21.14 6.76 -3.89
C VAL A 211 -21.74 7.56 -2.73
N GLY A 212 -21.95 6.93 -1.58
CA GLY A 212 -22.46 7.60 -0.37
C GLY A 212 -21.54 8.72 0.10
N LEU A 213 -20.23 8.46 0.17
CA LEU A 213 -19.22 9.48 0.51
C LEU A 213 -19.17 10.60 -0.52
N PHE A 214 -19.32 10.29 -1.81
CA PHE A 214 -19.35 11.30 -2.87
C PHE A 214 -20.54 12.24 -2.72
N VAL A 215 -21.74 11.69 -2.54
CA VAL A 215 -22.96 12.47 -2.30
C VAL A 215 -22.85 13.30 -1.03
N PHE A 216 -22.37 12.68 0.07
CA PHE A 216 -22.15 13.39 1.33
C PHE A 216 -21.15 14.55 1.17
N GLY A 217 -20.03 14.32 0.48
CA GLY A 217 -19.04 15.35 0.20
C GLY A 217 -19.60 16.54 -0.59
N ILE A 218 -20.50 16.28 -1.56
CA ILE A 218 -21.20 17.33 -2.30
C ILE A 218 -22.14 18.11 -1.38
N VAL A 219 -22.96 17.42 -0.58
CA VAL A 219 -23.95 18.05 0.31
C VAL A 219 -23.29 18.95 1.37
N VAL A 220 -22.14 18.52 1.90
CA VAL A 220 -21.38 19.27 2.92
C VAL A 220 -20.37 20.25 2.29
N PHE A 221 -20.27 20.29 0.96
CA PHE A 221 -19.28 21.08 0.22
C PHE A 221 -17.82 20.81 0.65
N GLN A 222 -17.53 19.57 1.04
CA GLN A 222 -16.20 19.18 1.53
C GLN A 222 -15.37 18.54 0.42
N MET A 223 -14.52 19.35 -0.21
CA MET A 223 -13.67 18.95 -1.35
C MET A 223 -12.86 17.67 -1.10
N VAL A 224 -12.20 17.55 0.07
CA VAL A 224 -11.34 16.39 0.37
C VAL A 224 -12.14 15.09 0.39
N THR A 225 -13.34 15.08 0.98
CA THR A 225 -14.20 13.89 0.98
C THR A 225 -14.65 13.51 -0.42
N ILE A 226 -14.95 14.49 -1.28
CA ILE A 226 -15.25 14.23 -2.70
C ILE A 226 -14.06 13.56 -3.39
N LEU A 227 -12.84 14.08 -3.19
CA LEU A 227 -11.63 13.52 -3.79
C LEU A 227 -11.34 12.09 -3.30
N VAL A 228 -11.49 11.83 -2.00
CA VAL A 228 -11.36 10.48 -1.43
C VAL A 228 -12.41 9.54 -2.03
N ALA A 229 -13.66 9.98 -2.15
CA ALA A 229 -14.73 9.18 -2.73
C ALA A 229 -14.46 8.83 -4.20
N VAL A 230 -14.02 9.80 -5.00
CA VAL A 230 -13.62 9.58 -6.41
C VAL A 230 -12.44 8.61 -6.49
N PHE A 231 -11.48 8.71 -5.58
CA PHE A 231 -10.33 7.81 -5.54
C PHE A 231 -10.70 6.38 -5.18
N ILE A 232 -11.62 6.18 -4.22
CA ILE A 232 -12.18 4.85 -3.91
C ILE A 232 -12.94 4.29 -5.11
N LEU A 233 -13.76 5.11 -5.79
CA LEU A 233 -14.47 4.69 -7.02
C LEU A 233 -13.50 4.27 -8.13
N TYR A 234 -12.47 5.07 -8.38
CA TYR A 234 -11.44 4.75 -9.36
C TYR A 234 -10.72 3.43 -9.03
N SER A 235 -10.32 3.25 -7.77
CA SER A 235 -9.64 2.03 -7.32
C SER A 235 -10.54 0.79 -7.42
N THR A 236 -11.82 0.96 -7.08
CA THR A 236 -12.85 -0.08 -7.22
C THR A 236 -13.07 -0.44 -8.68
N PHE A 237 -13.09 0.55 -9.56
CA PHE A 237 -13.20 0.35 -11.01
C PHE A 237 -12.01 -0.44 -11.55
N GLN A 238 -10.78 -0.14 -11.10
CA GLN A 238 -9.60 -0.92 -11.50
C GLN A 238 -9.69 -2.38 -11.06
N LEU A 239 -10.18 -2.64 -9.84
CA LEU A 239 -10.43 -4.00 -9.37
C LEU A 239 -11.51 -4.71 -10.21
N PHE A 240 -12.60 -4.02 -10.54
CA PHE A 240 -13.64 -4.55 -11.43
C PHE A 240 -13.10 -4.90 -12.82
N MET A 241 -12.23 -4.05 -13.37
CA MET A 241 -11.58 -4.28 -14.65
C MET A 241 -10.65 -5.50 -14.60
N ALA A 242 -9.94 -5.71 -13.49
CA ALA A 242 -9.12 -6.90 -13.27
C ALA A 242 -9.96 -8.20 -13.23
N ILE A 243 -11.19 -8.15 -12.67
CA ILE A 243 -12.14 -9.28 -12.73
C ILE A 243 -12.55 -9.56 -14.18
N ARG A 244 -12.87 -8.52 -14.96
CA ARG A 244 -13.35 -8.63 -16.35
C ARG A 244 -12.30 -9.22 -17.29
N HIS A 245 -11.03 -8.90 -17.08
CA HIS A 245 -9.93 -9.36 -17.94
C HIS A 245 -9.18 -10.60 -17.40
N ASP A 246 -9.66 -11.21 -16.31
CA ASP A 246 -9.05 -12.37 -15.64
C ASP A 246 -7.59 -12.13 -15.21
N LYS A 247 -7.28 -10.89 -14.82
CA LYS A 247 -5.94 -10.44 -14.36
C LYS A 247 -5.88 -10.23 -12.85
N LEU A 248 -6.66 -10.99 -12.09
CA LEU A 248 -6.76 -10.82 -10.64
C LEU A 248 -5.46 -11.13 -9.90
N SER A 249 -4.67 -12.09 -10.39
CA SER A 249 -3.38 -12.45 -9.80
C SER A 249 -2.34 -11.33 -9.88
N GLU A 250 -2.45 -10.44 -10.88
CA GLU A 250 -1.58 -9.29 -11.08
C GLU A 250 -2.01 -8.08 -10.21
N HIS A 251 -3.23 -8.09 -9.68
CA HIS A 251 -3.76 -6.95 -8.94
C HIS A 251 -3.06 -6.81 -7.57
N PRO A 252 -2.67 -5.59 -7.14
CA PRO A 252 -1.97 -5.33 -5.88
C PRO A 252 -2.61 -5.96 -4.63
N LEU A 253 -3.95 -6.05 -4.61
CA LEU A 253 -4.73 -6.64 -3.52
C LEU A 253 -4.40 -8.13 -3.29
N PHE A 254 -4.00 -8.86 -4.32
CA PHE A 254 -3.83 -10.32 -4.29
C PHE A 254 -2.39 -10.79 -4.54
N ALA A 255 -1.55 -9.94 -5.13
CA ALA A 255 -0.18 -10.26 -5.52
C ALA A 255 0.72 -10.69 -4.33
N SER A 256 0.45 -10.21 -3.11
CA SER A 256 1.27 -10.47 -1.91
C SER A 256 0.97 -11.80 -1.21
N VAL A 257 -0.10 -12.51 -1.60
CA VAL A 257 -0.52 -13.75 -0.90
C VAL A 257 -0.49 -14.98 -1.81
N SER A 258 -0.66 -14.80 -3.12
CA SER A 258 -0.68 -15.89 -4.10
C SER A 258 0.61 -16.73 -4.11
N ALA A 259 1.76 -16.12 -3.79
CA ALA A 259 3.04 -16.82 -3.80
C ALA A 259 3.37 -17.56 -2.48
N GLY A 260 2.58 -17.37 -1.41
CA GLY A 260 2.90 -17.85 -0.05
C GLY A 260 2.00 -18.99 0.41
N GLY A 261 0.79 -19.08 -0.15
CA GLY A 261 -0.17 -20.16 0.09
C GLY A 261 0.19 -21.48 -0.60
N ALA A 262 1.03 -21.46 -1.64
CA ALA A 262 1.43 -22.67 -2.37
C ALA A 262 2.24 -23.68 -1.53
N GLY A 263 2.73 -23.28 -0.35
CA GLY A 263 3.47 -24.16 0.58
C GLY A 263 2.63 -24.85 1.66
N SER A 264 1.32 -24.57 1.76
CA SER A 264 0.47 -25.06 2.87
C SER A 264 -0.73 -25.91 2.44
N ALA A 265 -0.90 -26.16 1.15
CA ALA A 265 -2.02 -26.94 0.60
C ALA A 265 -1.57 -28.09 -0.32
N ALA A 266 -0.35 -28.61 -0.12
CA ALA A 266 0.12 -29.84 -0.75
C ALA A 266 0.01 -31.00 0.24
N GLY A 267 -1.22 -31.43 0.48
CA GLY A 267 -1.54 -32.61 1.27
C GLY A 267 -2.96 -33.03 0.95
N VAL A 268 -3.09 -34.27 0.47
CA VAL A 268 -4.30 -35.01 0.09
C VAL A 268 -4.54 -35.11 -1.44
N ASP A 269 -4.19 -36.32 -1.90
CA ASP A 269 -4.68 -37.11 -3.05
C ASP A 269 -4.17 -36.86 -4.48
N GLY A 270 -3.24 -37.74 -4.88
CA GLY A 270 -3.59 -38.81 -5.82
C GLY A 270 -2.88 -38.81 -7.18
N GLY A 271 -1.92 -39.74 -7.37
CA GLY A 271 -1.67 -40.36 -8.68
C GLY A 271 -0.31 -40.06 -9.33
N SER A 272 0.73 -40.74 -8.87
CA SER A 272 1.93 -41.00 -9.67
C SER A 272 1.60 -41.96 -10.83
N PRO A 273 2.25 -41.81 -12.00
CA PRO A 273 2.77 -43.00 -12.63
C PRO A 273 4.28 -42.90 -12.88
N ALA A 274 4.91 -44.01 -12.52
CA ALA A 274 6.30 -44.34 -12.68
C ALA A 274 6.76 -44.32 -14.15
N ASN A 275 7.99 -43.86 -14.33
CA ASN A 275 9.08 -44.58 -14.98
C ASN A 275 8.68 -45.66 -16.02
N ALA A 276 8.88 -45.35 -17.30
CA ALA A 276 8.97 -46.35 -18.36
C ALA A 276 10.24 -46.10 -19.19
N THR A 277 11.31 -46.76 -18.79
CA THR A 277 12.43 -47.14 -19.66
C THR A 277 11.92 -48.12 -20.71
N ARG A 278 12.09 -47.81 -22.00
CA ARG A 278 12.24 -48.85 -23.03
C ARG A 278 13.08 -48.34 -24.20
N ALA A 279 14.27 -48.92 -24.29
CA ALA A 279 15.09 -48.92 -25.48
C ALA A 279 14.38 -49.65 -26.62
N ALA A 280 14.50 -49.11 -27.83
CA ALA A 280 14.34 -49.85 -29.07
C ALA A 280 15.30 -49.26 -30.10
N THR A 281 16.40 -49.97 -30.29
CA THR A 281 17.26 -49.96 -31.47
C THR A 281 16.44 -50.29 -32.71
N THR A 282 16.69 -49.62 -33.84
CA THR A 282 16.88 -50.31 -35.13
C THR A 282 17.49 -49.36 -36.16
N ASP A 283 18.61 -49.85 -36.64
CA ASP A 283 19.41 -49.47 -37.78
C ASP A 283 18.61 -49.69 -39.07
N TRP A 284 18.60 -48.75 -40.02
CA TRP A 284 18.41 -49.08 -41.43
C TRP A 284 19.01 -48.03 -42.36
N SER A 285 19.62 -48.58 -43.40
CA SER A 285 20.60 -48.04 -44.33
C SER A 285 20.01 -47.27 -45.51
N SER A 286 20.82 -46.32 -46.01
CA SER A 286 20.73 -45.67 -47.33
C SER A 286 20.81 -46.70 -48.49
N PRO A 287 20.46 -46.36 -49.75
CA PRO A 287 21.38 -45.56 -50.58
C PRO A 287 20.75 -44.67 -51.68
N GLY A 288 21.51 -43.66 -52.11
CA GLY A 288 21.60 -43.28 -53.53
C GLY A 288 21.16 -41.87 -53.91
N SER A 289 22.13 -40.97 -54.13
CA SER A 289 22.55 -40.51 -55.47
C SER A 289 23.03 -39.04 -55.48
N GLN A 290 24.27 -38.89 -55.98
CA GLN A 290 24.80 -37.81 -56.84
C GLN A 290 24.73 -36.34 -56.38
N ALA A 291 25.60 -35.40 -56.76
CA ALA A 291 26.99 -35.30 -57.17
C ALA A 291 27.19 -33.79 -57.49
N SER A 292 28.43 -33.30 -57.33
CA SER A 292 28.96 -32.03 -57.88
C SER A 292 28.54 -30.76 -57.10
N LYS A 293 29.39 -29.77 -56.79
CA LYS A 293 30.68 -29.35 -57.34
C LYS A 293 31.59 -28.79 -56.25
N SER A 294 32.88 -29.00 -56.50
CA SER A 294 34.08 -28.41 -55.91
C SER A 294 34.13 -26.87 -55.94
N GLY A 295 34.80 -26.28 -54.94
CA GLY A 295 35.22 -24.88 -54.93
C GLY A 295 36.08 -24.54 -53.72
N THR A 296 37.36 -24.88 -53.81
CA THR A 296 38.45 -24.63 -52.85
C THR A 296 38.82 -23.15 -52.78
N ALA A 297 39.04 -22.60 -51.58
CA ALA A 297 40.11 -21.61 -51.32
C ALA A 297 40.30 -21.37 -49.81
N ALA A 298 41.58 -21.48 -49.40
CA ALA A 298 42.28 -21.00 -48.19
C ALA A 298 41.49 -20.07 -47.24
N GLY A 299 41.53 -20.21 -45.91
CA GLY A 299 42.59 -20.70 -45.02
C GLY A 299 42.98 -19.56 -44.09
N PHE A 300 42.85 -19.71 -42.76
CA PHE A 300 43.72 -19.11 -41.72
C PHE A 300 43.31 -19.61 -40.32
N GLY A 301 44.21 -20.41 -39.73
CA GLY A 301 44.69 -20.42 -38.33
C GLY A 301 43.77 -20.16 -37.13
N THR A 302 43.64 -21.21 -36.31
CA THR A 302 43.30 -21.31 -34.87
C THR A 302 44.36 -20.61 -33.96
N PRO A 303 44.24 -20.47 -32.59
CA PRO A 303 43.71 -21.39 -31.54
C PRO A 303 42.78 -20.70 -30.49
N GLY A 304 42.02 -21.33 -29.58
CA GLY A 304 42.07 -22.63 -28.93
C GLY A 304 42.27 -22.46 -27.39
N TYR A 305 41.16 -22.35 -26.62
CA TYR A 305 40.87 -22.68 -25.18
C TYR A 305 41.88 -22.29 -24.05
N PRO A 306 41.54 -22.27 -22.72
CA PRO A 306 40.43 -22.94 -22.00
C PRO A 306 39.64 -22.08 -20.98
N GLY A 307 38.49 -22.59 -20.53
CA GLY A 307 37.81 -22.11 -19.31
C GLY A 307 38.42 -22.71 -18.03
N PRO A 308 37.97 -22.23 -16.85
CA PRO A 308 37.61 -23.17 -15.80
C PRO A 308 36.30 -22.81 -15.06
N SER A 309 35.41 -23.81 -15.03
CA SER A 309 34.66 -24.31 -13.87
C SER A 309 34.18 -23.36 -12.76
N SER A 310 32.85 -23.25 -12.70
CA SER A 310 32.00 -23.45 -11.51
C SER A 310 32.42 -22.82 -10.17
N GLY A 311 31.80 -21.68 -9.86
CA GLY A 311 31.43 -21.29 -8.51
C GLY A 311 29.91 -21.22 -8.41
N MET A 312 29.27 -22.22 -7.79
CA MET A 312 27.90 -22.12 -7.31
C MET A 312 27.80 -20.94 -6.35
N VAL A 313 27.23 -19.84 -6.81
CA VAL A 313 26.54 -18.90 -5.93
C VAL A 313 25.07 -19.13 -6.18
N THR A 314 24.42 -19.71 -5.18
CA THR A 314 22.97 -19.86 -5.10
C THR A 314 22.33 -18.49 -5.23
N GLY A 315 22.02 -18.11 -6.48
CA GLY A 315 21.26 -16.93 -6.81
C GLY A 315 19.88 -17.07 -6.23
N ARG A 316 19.72 -16.60 -4.99
CA ARG A 316 18.41 -16.31 -4.41
C ARG A 316 17.80 -15.25 -5.32
N GLN A 317 16.94 -15.67 -6.25
CA GLN A 317 16.18 -14.74 -7.06
C GLN A 317 15.45 -13.81 -6.10
N PRO A 318 15.67 -12.49 -6.16
CA PRO A 318 14.91 -11.57 -5.34
C PRO A 318 13.47 -11.69 -5.82
N GLY A 319 12.61 -12.21 -4.92
CA GLY A 319 11.17 -12.20 -5.12
C GLY A 319 10.78 -10.79 -5.53
N SER A 320 10.15 -10.69 -6.70
CA SER A 320 9.62 -9.45 -7.25
C SER A 320 8.86 -8.72 -6.16
N ALA A 321 9.41 -7.58 -5.72
CA ALA A 321 8.73 -6.65 -4.84
C ALA A 321 7.42 -6.24 -5.53
N TYR A 322 6.30 -6.75 -5.01
CA TYR A 322 4.98 -6.43 -5.51
C TYR A 322 4.39 -5.30 -4.68
N TYR A 323 3.82 -4.35 -5.38
CA TYR A 323 3.29 -3.10 -4.87
C TYR A 323 2.10 -3.31 -3.94
N VAL A 324 2.16 -2.69 -2.77
CA VAL A 324 1.05 -2.64 -1.81
C VAL A 324 0.85 -1.17 -1.43
N GLY A 325 0.42 -0.33 -2.37
CA GLY A 325 0.15 1.09 -2.08
C GLY A 325 -1.10 1.23 -1.20
N ASN A 326 -0.93 1.53 0.08
CA ASN A 326 -2.03 1.88 0.99
C ASN A 326 -2.48 3.31 0.71
N ALA A 327 -3.74 3.64 0.96
CA ALA A 327 -4.18 5.02 1.00
C ALA A 327 -4.83 5.27 2.36
N VAL A 328 -4.47 6.39 2.99
CA VAL A 328 -4.78 6.73 4.39
C VAL A 328 -5.61 7.98 4.48
#